data_AF-A0A7X7GSJ0-F1
#
_entry.id   AF-A0A7X7GSJ0-F1
#
_cell.length_a   1.000
_cell.length_b   1.000
_cell.length_c   1.000
_cell.angle_alpha   90.00
_cell.angle_beta   90.00
_cell.angle_gamma   90.00
#
_symmetry.space_group_name_H-M   'P 1'
#
loop_
_entity.id
_entity.type
_entity.pdbx_description
1 polymer ?
#
loop_
_entity_poly.entity_id
_entity_poly.type
_entity_poly.pdbx_seq_one_letter_code
_entity_poly.pdbx_strand_id
1 'polypeptide(L)'
;MCLVVGVFGCDVLSRDSDPLEEPSRATVQAARSEEPAAETAAAAPAPPTSSEEASADPADPCAEEWSRLAALEALPGAPRLEERRVEVLARSPSTPVVFLRVPGEGEELPVAAARLRATLDESGWSRTALQEVLRQTRLDLPLRRRALLREGYLYAEEPAAALRLAETLRFDHLFDEPEIVVERGGERFVLKRRKGYYVHPEAPAEPAHLLLFDRVTLPKEPAAGPLHFSLSALAAELGFSSARVERLTAEGALVELDYGGVRTQGVLDLSAPEASLRCERVAPELAETLASHRDWALRRRKAFVHLRDVIDAMVEEALPFDEPKTEIGQQDGQLRPAWITAYRKGELEYEFNGDTYPVFDGRGRPRVPQVCVDFITDAFERAGGGWWRGRKEPRERLGGVISFRKLGIENTRSVENLAVFAWMTPEWFDVHWLPRAERVPFGKRREFFRHLAEHAERYQLGDVIVIYGLRSDDRNHYHSFFVYEADPVTGAPIVVAANAGRPRLRTWEGEMRSAPKRTIVARLRPRLSFLETLMAADEPLQAPRRVRWVEPTLDGDSEEGDLSEPLEAGPG
;
A
#
# COMPACT_ATOMS: atom_id res chain seq x y z
N MET A 1 5.38 65.05 -24.21
CA MET A 1 5.66 64.89 -22.78
C MET A 1 4.73 63.78 -22.28
N CYS A 2 5.20 62.53 -22.33
CA CYS A 2 4.44 61.31 -21.99
C CYS A 2 4.31 61.19 -20.46
N LEU A 3 3.15 60.95 -19.82
CA LEU A 3 2.28 59.75 -19.78
C LEU A 3 2.96 58.53 -19.12
N VAL A 4 2.41 58.06 -17.98
CA VAL A 4 1.97 56.66 -17.71
C VAL A 4 1.79 56.39 -16.20
N VAL A 5 0.66 55.74 -15.90
CA VAL A 5 0.17 55.14 -14.65
C VAL A 5 0.91 53.83 -14.36
N GLY A 6 1.17 53.49 -13.09
CA GLY A 6 1.83 52.23 -12.72
C GLY A 6 1.25 51.60 -11.47
N VAL A 7 0.50 50.52 -11.68
CA VAL A 7 -0.02 49.56 -10.69
C VAL A 7 1.14 48.69 -10.20
N PHE A 8 1.32 48.53 -8.89
CA PHE A 8 2.24 47.53 -8.33
C PHE A 8 1.50 46.20 -8.18
N GLY A 9 1.70 45.32 -9.17
CA GLY A 9 1.46 43.89 -9.05
C GLY A 9 2.61 43.25 -8.26
N CYS A 10 2.28 42.40 -7.30
CA CYS A 10 3.21 41.43 -6.74
C CYS A 10 3.14 40.16 -7.59
N ASP A 11 4.02 40.07 -8.58
CA ASP A 11 4.34 38.83 -9.29
C ASP A 11 4.95 37.83 -8.31
N VAL A 12 4.20 36.77 -7.99
CA VAL A 12 4.77 35.52 -7.48
C VAL A 12 5.29 34.77 -8.72
N LEU A 13 6.54 35.02 -9.06
CA LEU A 13 7.27 34.23 -10.06
C LEU A 13 7.35 32.78 -9.56
N SER A 14 6.67 31.88 -10.29
CA SER A 14 6.88 30.45 -10.22
C SER A 14 8.34 30.16 -10.55
N ARG A 15 9.15 29.89 -9.53
CA ARG A 15 10.37 29.12 -9.73
C ARG A 15 9.94 27.69 -9.98
N ASP A 16 10.20 27.19 -11.18
CA ASP A 16 10.37 25.77 -11.40
C ASP A 16 11.47 25.30 -10.43
N SER A 17 11.09 24.76 -9.29
CA SER A 17 12.01 24.11 -8.38
C SER A 17 12.48 22.83 -9.06
N ASP A 18 13.76 22.80 -9.43
CA ASP A 18 14.42 21.57 -9.84
C ASP A 18 14.18 20.50 -8.77
N PRO A 19 13.93 19.24 -9.16
CA PRO A 19 13.73 18.17 -8.19
C PRO A 19 14.95 18.06 -7.28
N LEU A 20 14.74 18.16 -5.96
CA LEU A 20 15.83 18.08 -4.97
C LEU A 20 16.85 16.99 -5.32
N GLU A 21 18.07 17.42 -5.61
CA GLU A 21 19.28 16.65 -5.37
C GLU A 21 19.56 16.69 -3.85
N GLU A 22 20.39 15.78 -3.35
CA GLU A 22 20.78 15.78 -1.94
C GLU A 22 21.14 17.20 -1.50
N PRO A 23 20.44 17.80 -0.51
CA PRO A 23 20.72 19.17 -0.11
C PRO A 23 22.18 19.27 0.33
N SER A 24 22.94 20.19 -0.28
CA SER A 24 24.33 20.40 0.12
C SER A 24 24.35 20.83 1.60
N ARG A 25 25.05 20.07 2.46
CA ARG A 25 25.22 20.43 3.88
C ARG A 25 25.72 21.87 4.08
N ALA A 26 26.40 22.44 3.08
CA ALA A 26 26.94 23.79 3.10
C ALA A 26 25.89 24.92 2.95
N THR A 27 24.67 24.65 2.48
CA THR A 27 23.66 25.72 2.21
C THR A 27 22.68 25.94 3.36
N VAL A 28 22.70 25.12 4.42
CA VAL A 28 21.79 25.23 5.58
C VAL A 28 22.53 25.28 6.94
N GLN A 29 23.86 25.24 6.95
CA GLN A 29 24.67 25.25 8.18
C GLN A 29 25.57 26.49 8.26
N ALA A 30 24.99 27.60 8.72
CA ALA A 30 25.74 28.67 9.39
C ALA A 30 25.51 28.58 10.90
N ALA A 31 25.89 27.45 11.51
CA ALA A 31 26.15 27.35 12.94
C ALA A 31 26.85 26.02 13.26
N ARG A 32 28.07 26.14 13.76
CA ARG A 32 28.89 25.15 14.49
C ARG A 32 29.70 24.18 13.63
N SER A 33 30.91 24.64 13.34
CA SER A 33 32.11 23.87 13.05
C SER A 33 32.65 23.21 14.34
N GLU A 34 33.09 21.96 14.26
CA GLU A 34 34.51 21.58 14.38
C GLU A 34 34.64 20.04 14.25
N GLU A 35 35.22 19.61 13.14
CA GLU A 35 35.90 18.33 12.92
C GLU A 35 37.36 18.45 13.42
N PRO A 36 38.06 17.35 13.78
CA PRO A 36 38.80 16.52 12.79
C PRO A 36 38.88 15.03 13.20
N ALA A 37 39.49 14.07 12.49
CA ALA A 37 39.93 13.84 11.12
C ALA A 37 40.16 12.31 10.99
N ALA A 38 40.09 11.80 9.76
CA ALA A 38 40.35 10.40 9.42
C ALA A 38 41.86 10.06 9.36
N GLU A 39 42.21 8.80 9.61
CA GLU A 39 43.44 8.21 9.08
C GLU A 39 43.22 6.72 8.69
N THR A 40 43.63 6.43 7.45
CA THR A 40 43.58 5.17 6.70
C THR A 40 44.63 4.15 7.13
N ALA A 41 44.36 2.84 6.99
CA ALA A 41 45.11 1.91 6.13
C ALA A 41 44.69 0.44 6.32
N ALA A 42 44.65 -0.29 5.20
CA ALA A 42 44.29 -1.69 5.06
C ALA A 42 45.44 -2.66 5.40
N ALA A 43 45.08 -3.87 5.85
CA ALA A 43 45.92 -5.06 5.77
C ALA A 43 45.07 -6.30 5.46
N ALA A 44 45.42 -7.02 4.40
CA ALA A 44 44.76 -8.24 3.94
C ALA A 44 45.13 -9.46 4.81
N PRO A 45 44.23 -10.41 5.08
CA PRO A 45 44.61 -11.69 5.66
C PRO A 45 44.99 -12.71 4.57
N ALA A 46 46.11 -13.40 4.78
CA ALA A 46 46.52 -14.59 4.04
C ALA A 46 45.72 -15.83 4.49
N PRO A 47 45.61 -16.87 3.64
CA PRO A 47 44.73 -18.01 3.91
C PRO A 47 45.44 -19.07 4.77
N PRO A 48 44.71 -19.80 5.64
CA PRO A 48 45.13 -21.13 6.05
C PRO A 48 44.47 -22.20 5.18
N THR A 49 45.34 -23.01 4.59
CA THR A 49 45.11 -24.28 3.89
C THR A 49 44.61 -25.36 4.86
N SER A 50 43.67 -26.18 4.39
CA SER A 50 43.43 -27.64 4.62
C SER A 50 43.93 -28.29 5.92
N SER A 51 43.23 -29.19 6.62
CA SER A 51 42.21 -30.17 6.23
C SER A 51 41.87 -31.02 7.48
N GLU A 52 40.75 -31.75 7.41
CA GLU A 52 40.38 -32.92 8.23
C GLU A 52 39.99 -32.65 9.69
N GLU A 53 38.70 -32.73 10.00
CA GLU A 53 38.07 -34.00 10.37
C GLU A 53 36.55 -33.82 10.30
N ALA A 54 35.89 -34.64 9.46
CA ALA A 54 34.46 -34.80 9.49
C ALA A 54 34.10 -35.55 10.79
N SER A 55 33.95 -34.82 11.89
CA SER A 55 33.11 -35.28 12.98
C SER A 55 31.70 -35.34 12.42
N ALA A 56 31.10 -36.53 12.41
CA ALA A 56 29.68 -36.69 12.13
C ALA A 56 28.92 -35.84 13.16
N ASP A 57 28.53 -34.64 12.73
CA ASP A 57 27.62 -33.76 13.47
C ASP A 57 26.39 -34.58 13.84
N PRO A 58 25.83 -34.44 15.06
CA PRO A 58 24.54 -35.02 15.37
C PRO A 58 23.58 -34.59 14.25
N ALA A 59 22.98 -35.57 13.57
CA ALA A 59 22.22 -35.34 12.37
C ALA A 59 21.23 -34.19 12.58
N ASP A 60 21.44 -33.09 11.85
CA ASP A 60 20.56 -31.94 11.91
C ASP A 60 19.19 -32.38 11.38
N PRO A 61 18.17 -32.49 12.23
CA PRO A 61 16.87 -33.03 11.83
C PRO A 61 16.22 -32.16 10.74
N CYS A 62 16.59 -30.88 10.66
CA CYS A 62 16.10 -30.02 9.59
C CYS A 62 16.83 -30.28 8.28
N ALA A 63 18.12 -30.62 8.30
CA ALA A 63 18.85 -31.03 7.11
C ALA A 63 18.32 -32.35 6.53
N GLU A 64 17.91 -33.29 7.39
CA GLU A 64 17.26 -34.54 6.97
C GLU A 64 15.91 -34.26 6.30
N GLU A 65 15.05 -33.45 6.93
CA GLU A 65 13.75 -33.09 6.38
C GLU A 65 13.90 -32.29 5.07
N TRP A 66 14.84 -31.36 5.00
CA TRP A 66 15.17 -30.63 3.77
C TRP A 66 15.54 -31.60 2.64
N SER A 67 16.44 -32.54 2.91
CA SER A 67 16.89 -33.53 1.92
C SER A 67 15.76 -34.45 1.47
N ARG A 68 14.89 -34.85 2.40
CA ARG A 68 13.70 -35.66 2.12
C ARG A 68 12.74 -34.95 1.18
N LEU A 69 12.36 -33.70 1.47
CA LEU A 69 11.48 -32.91 0.60
C LEU A 69 12.15 -32.59 -0.74
N ALA A 70 13.46 -32.33 -0.76
CA ALA A 70 14.19 -32.08 -1.99
C ALA A 70 14.14 -33.27 -2.96
N ALA A 71 14.02 -34.50 -2.45
CA ALA A 71 13.88 -35.72 -3.24
C ALA A 71 12.46 -35.96 -3.78
N LEU A 72 11.44 -35.26 -3.25
CA LEU A 72 10.07 -35.38 -3.74
C LEU A 72 9.87 -34.67 -5.09
N GLU A 73 8.83 -35.09 -5.82
CA GLU A 73 8.41 -34.42 -7.05
C GLU A 73 8.04 -32.95 -6.77
N ALA A 74 8.61 -32.05 -7.58
CA ALA A 74 8.32 -30.63 -7.47
C ALA A 74 6.94 -30.32 -8.05
N LEU A 75 6.11 -29.63 -7.28
CA LEU A 75 4.90 -29.02 -7.80
C LEU A 75 5.26 -27.84 -8.72
N PRO A 76 4.45 -27.59 -9.76
CA PRO A 76 4.81 -26.62 -10.80
C PRO A 76 4.72 -25.17 -10.34
N GLY A 77 3.97 -24.85 -9.28
CA GLY A 77 3.73 -23.48 -8.85
C GLY A 77 3.02 -22.64 -9.92
N ALA A 78 3.25 -21.32 -9.88
CA ALA A 78 2.74 -20.36 -10.86
C ALA A 78 3.88 -19.48 -11.44
N PRO A 79 4.83 -20.05 -12.20
CA PRO A 79 6.08 -19.38 -12.56
C PRO A 79 5.89 -18.05 -13.30
N ARG A 80 4.88 -17.95 -14.17
CA ARG A 80 4.56 -16.70 -14.88
C ARG A 80 4.06 -15.59 -13.95
N LEU A 81 3.29 -15.96 -12.92
CA LEU A 81 2.91 -15.03 -11.87
C LEU A 81 4.15 -14.61 -11.07
N GLU A 82 4.98 -15.56 -10.66
CA GLU A 82 6.17 -15.28 -9.85
C GLU A 82 7.16 -14.34 -10.59
N GLU A 83 7.34 -14.50 -11.90
CA GLU A 83 8.15 -13.59 -12.74
C GLU A 83 7.64 -12.14 -12.76
N ARG A 84 6.35 -11.92 -12.53
CA ARG A 84 5.69 -10.60 -12.58
C ARG A 84 5.02 -10.21 -11.27
N ARG A 85 5.33 -10.92 -10.18
CA ARG A 85 4.59 -10.88 -8.91
C ARG A 85 4.45 -9.46 -8.38
N VAL A 86 5.56 -8.74 -8.30
CA VAL A 86 5.58 -7.36 -7.81
C VAL A 86 4.71 -6.46 -8.67
N GLU A 87 4.78 -6.59 -9.99
CA GLU A 87 3.95 -5.79 -10.89
C GLU A 87 2.45 -6.13 -10.74
N VAL A 88 2.09 -7.41 -10.61
CA VAL A 88 0.70 -7.83 -10.42
C VAL A 88 0.13 -7.32 -9.10
N LEU A 89 0.84 -7.57 -7.99
CA LEU A 89 0.38 -7.25 -6.63
C LEU A 89 0.40 -5.75 -6.34
N ALA A 90 1.42 -5.02 -6.82
CA ALA A 90 1.52 -3.57 -6.58
C ALA A 90 0.59 -2.75 -7.47
N ARG A 91 0.03 -3.33 -8.54
CA ARG A 91 -0.96 -2.67 -9.41
C ARG A 91 -2.39 -2.99 -8.98
N SER A 92 -2.66 -4.22 -8.60
CA SER A 92 -4.03 -4.73 -8.43
C SER A 92 -4.36 -4.99 -6.96
N PRO A 93 -5.54 -4.57 -6.46
CA PRO A 93 -6.02 -4.99 -5.15
C PRO A 93 -6.01 -6.52 -5.07
N SER A 94 -5.20 -7.04 -4.16
CA SER A 94 -4.81 -8.45 -4.15
C SER A 94 -4.48 -8.90 -2.73
N THR A 95 -4.45 -10.22 -2.52
CA THR A 95 -3.88 -10.83 -1.31
C THR A 95 -2.60 -11.56 -1.69
N PRO A 96 -1.45 -11.31 -1.02
CA PRO A 96 -0.21 -11.96 -1.38
C PRO A 96 -0.24 -13.44 -0.98
N VAL A 97 -0.31 -14.31 -1.98
CA VAL A 97 -0.33 -15.77 -1.80
C VAL A 97 0.66 -16.43 -2.74
N VAL A 98 1.07 -17.65 -2.43
CA VAL A 98 1.87 -18.51 -3.32
C VAL A 98 1.00 -19.66 -3.78
N PHE A 99 0.93 -19.88 -5.10
CA PHE A 99 0.14 -20.96 -5.67
C PHE A 99 0.96 -22.26 -5.76
N LEU A 100 0.34 -23.38 -5.38
CA LEU A 100 0.89 -24.74 -5.54
C LEU A 100 0.94 -25.16 -7.01
N ARG A 101 -0.06 -24.69 -7.78
CA ARG A 101 -0.14 -24.79 -9.23
C ARG A 101 -1.05 -23.66 -9.73
N VAL A 102 -0.92 -23.32 -11.01
CA VAL A 102 -1.89 -22.46 -11.69
C VAL A 102 -3.30 -23.07 -11.54
N PRO A 103 -4.30 -22.29 -11.07
CA PRO A 103 -5.69 -22.74 -11.07
C PRO A 103 -6.16 -23.05 -12.50
N GLY A 104 -6.77 -24.22 -12.67
CA GLY A 104 -7.25 -24.72 -13.95
C GLY A 104 -8.54 -24.03 -14.39
N GLU A 105 -8.92 -24.26 -15.64
CA GLU A 105 -10.17 -23.73 -16.21
C GLU A 105 -11.41 -24.57 -15.80
N GLY A 106 -11.20 -25.64 -15.01
CA GLY A 106 -12.18 -26.66 -14.65
C GLY A 106 -12.19 -27.82 -15.65
N GLU A 107 -12.84 -28.94 -15.28
CA GLU A 107 -13.10 -30.05 -16.21
C GLU A 107 -13.93 -29.52 -17.39
N GLU A 108 -13.38 -29.65 -18.60
CA GLU A 108 -13.86 -29.12 -19.88
C GLU A 108 -14.54 -27.74 -19.81
N LEU A 109 -13.76 -26.68 -20.10
CA LEU A 109 -14.30 -25.33 -20.23
C LEU A 109 -15.36 -25.30 -21.35
N PRO A 110 -16.61 -24.89 -21.08
CA PRO A 110 -17.64 -24.82 -22.10
C PRO A 110 -17.17 -23.96 -23.29
N VAL A 111 -17.45 -24.37 -24.52
CA VAL A 111 -17.00 -23.65 -25.74
C VAL A 111 -17.36 -22.16 -25.70
N ALA A 112 -18.54 -21.83 -25.18
CA ALA A 112 -18.96 -20.44 -24.99
C ALA A 112 -18.04 -19.67 -24.01
N ALA A 113 -17.67 -20.28 -22.88
CA ALA A 113 -16.77 -19.66 -21.91
C ALA A 113 -15.35 -19.51 -22.48
N ALA A 114 -14.87 -20.52 -23.20
CA ALA A 114 -13.58 -20.48 -23.91
C ALA A 114 -13.54 -19.33 -24.92
N ARG A 115 -14.61 -19.13 -25.70
CA ARG A 115 -14.72 -18.02 -26.67
C ARG A 115 -14.72 -16.65 -25.99
N LEU A 116 -15.41 -16.50 -24.87
CA LEU A 116 -15.41 -15.25 -24.10
C LEU A 116 -14.02 -14.94 -23.54
N ARG A 117 -13.32 -15.95 -23.01
CA ARG A 117 -11.93 -15.78 -22.54
C ARG A 117 -10.97 -15.43 -23.68
N ALA A 118 -11.07 -16.14 -24.81
CA ALA A 118 -10.27 -15.80 -26.00
C ALA A 118 -10.49 -14.35 -26.45
N THR A 119 -11.73 -13.85 -26.42
CA THR A 119 -12.04 -12.44 -26.73
C THR A 119 -11.34 -11.48 -25.76
N LEU A 120 -11.30 -11.82 -24.46
CA LEU A 120 -10.60 -11.01 -23.46
C LEU A 120 -9.09 -11.01 -23.72
N ASP A 121 -8.51 -12.18 -23.96
CA ASP A 121 -7.07 -12.35 -24.23
C ASP A 121 -6.64 -11.62 -25.51
N GLU A 122 -7.38 -11.78 -26.61
CA GLU A 122 -7.15 -11.08 -27.90
C GLU A 122 -7.25 -9.55 -27.75
N SER A 123 -8.15 -9.07 -26.89
CA SER A 123 -8.29 -7.63 -26.62
C SER A 123 -7.22 -7.06 -25.68
N GLY A 124 -6.32 -7.90 -25.14
CA GLY A 124 -5.41 -7.50 -24.08
C GLY A 124 -6.12 -7.07 -22.80
N TRP A 125 -7.28 -7.67 -22.51
CA TRP A 125 -8.13 -7.35 -21.35
C TRP A 125 -8.58 -5.88 -21.31
N SER A 126 -8.98 -5.35 -22.47
CA SER A 126 -9.51 -3.99 -22.56
C SER A 126 -10.78 -3.81 -21.70
N ARG A 127 -11.02 -2.59 -21.22
CA ARG A 127 -12.24 -2.26 -20.44
C ARG A 127 -13.49 -2.61 -21.24
N THR A 128 -13.51 -2.25 -22.53
CA THR A 128 -14.64 -2.48 -23.43
C THR A 128 -14.94 -3.97 -23.58
N ALA A 129 -13.93 -4.81 -23.80
CA ALA A 129 -14.12 -6.25 -23.92
C ALA A 129 -14.67 -6.87 -22.63
N LEU A 130 -14.15 -6.49 -21.46
CA LEU A 130 -14.70 -6.98 -20.19
C LEU A 130 -16.15 -6.55 -19.98
N GLN A 131 -16.47 -5.29 -20.24
CA GLN A 131 -17.86 -4.80 -20.14
C GLN A 131 -18.79 -5.54 -21.11
N GLU A 132 -18.31 -5.86 -22.31
CA GLU A 132 -19.08 -6.63 -23.27
C GLU A 132 -19.31 -8.07 -22.81
N VAL A 133 -18.30 -8.75 -22.26
CA VAL A 133 -18.47 -10.08 -21.63
C VAL A 133 -19.49 -10.02 -20.49
N LEU A 134 -19.41 -9.00 -19.63
CA LEU A 134 -20.39 -8.80 -18.57
C LEU A 134 -21.79 -8.58 -19.16
N ARG A 135 -21.95 -7.74 -20.18
CA ARG A 135 -23.24 -7.50 -20.83
C ARG A 135 -23.83 -8.77 -21.45
N GLN A 136 -23.03 -9.53 -22.20
CA GLN A 136 -23.44 -10.78 -22.86
C GLN A 136 -23.87 -11.86 -21.87
N THR A 137 -23.21 -11.93 -20.71
CA THR A 137 -23.46 -12.95 -19.68
C THR A 137 -24.37 -12.47 -18.55
N ARG A 138 -25.09 -11.34 -18.73
CA ARG A 138 -25.95 -10.75 -17.67
C ARG A 138 -26.98 -11.71 -17.07
N LEU A 139 -27.50 -12.62 -17.88
CA LEU A 139 -28.54 -13.57 -17.48
C LEU A 139 -27.99 -14.98 -17.22
N ASP A 140 -26.67 -15.18 -17.36
CA ASP A 140 -26.01 -16.49 -17.22
C ASP A 140 -24.74 -16.35 -16.35
N LEU A 141 -24.96 -16.20 -15.04
CA LEU A 141 -23.88 -16.14 -14.06
C LEU A 141 -23.01 -17.41 -14.02
N PRO A 142 -23.55 -18.63 -14.16
CA PRO A 142 -22.72 -19.83 -14.31
C PRO A 142 -21.72 -19.72 -15.46
N LEU A 143 -22.15 -19.31 -16.66
CA LEU A 143 -21.25 -19.10 -17.81
C LEU A 143 -20.22 -17.99 -17.52
N ARG A 144 -20.67 -16.88 -16.92
CA ARG A 144 -19.79 -15.77 -16.52
C ARG A 144 -18.69 -16.24 -15.57
N ARG A 145 -19.03 -17.01 -14.53
CA ARG A 145 -18.07 -17.57 -13.58
C ARG A 145 -17.07 -18.47 -14.28
N ARG A 146 -17.51 -19.34 -15.21
CA ARG A 146 -16.60 -20.20 -15.99
C ARG A 146 -15.66 -19.41 -16.89
N ALA A 147 -16.09 -18.27 -17.42
CA ALA A 147 -15.24 -17.40 -18.25
C ALA A 147 -14.23 -16.57 -17.44
N LEU A 148 -14.62 -16.08 -16.26
CA LEU A 148 -13.84 -15.10 -15.49
C LEU A 148 -13.08 -15.70 -14.30
N LEU A 149 -13.53 -16.82 -13.73
CA LEU A 149 -12.85 -17.50 -12.61
C LEU A 149 -12.12 -18.75 -13.08
N ARG A 150 -11.10 -19.16 -12.32
CA ARG A 150 -10.35 -20.42 -12.51
C ARG A 150 -10.43 -21.27 -11.25
N GLU A 151 -11.16 -22.37 -11.27
CA GLU A 151 -11.44 -23.20 -10.06
C GLU A 151 -11.94 -22.36 -8.85
N GLY A 152 -12.74 -21.32 -9.14
CA GLY A 152 -13.28 -20.38 -8.14
C GLY A 152 -12.37 -19.19 -7.84
N TYR A 153 -11.13 -19.16 -8.33
CA TYR A 153 -10.19 -18.05 -8.13
C TYR A 153 -10.42 -16.90 -9.08
N LEU A 154 -10.36 -15.68 -8.56
CA LEU A 154 -10.06 -14.50 -9.38
C LEU A 154 -8.55 -14.49 -9.68
N TYR A 155 -8.15 -15.12 -10.78
CA TYR A 155 -6.75 -15.36 -11.10
C TYR A 155 -6.33 -14.71 -12.42
N ALA A 156 -5.20 -14.00 -12.40
CA ALA A 156 -4.52 -13.50 -13.58
C ALA A 156 -3.01 -13.37 -13.33
N GLU A 157 -2.22 -13.70 -14.35
CA GLU A 157 -0.74 -13.60 -14.33
C GLU A 157 -0.26 -12.36 -15.08
N GLU A 158 -1.06 -11.89 -16.05
CA GLU A 158 -0.76 -10.68 -16.82
C GLU A 158 -1.20 -9.43 -16.04
N PRO A 159 -0.29 -8.48 -15.76
CA PRO A 159 -0.60 -7.31 -14.92
C PRO A 159 -1.79 -6.47 -15.39
N ALA A 160 -1.99 -6.33 -16.70
CA ALA A 160 -3.13 -5.59 -17.26
C ALA A 160 -4.47 -6.31 -16.99
N ALA A 161 -4.48 -7.64 -17.12
CA ALA A 161 -5.63 -8.48 -16.84
C ALA A 161 -5.98 -8.46 -15.35
N ALA A 162 -4.97 -8.64 -14.49
CA ALA A 162 -5.08 -8.59 -13.04
C ALA A 162 -5.70 -7.28 -12.56
N LEU A 163 -5.17 -6.15 -13.03
CA LEU A 163 -5.68 -4.82 -12.71
C LEU A 163 -7.13 -4.67 -13.18
N ARG A 164 -7.41 -5.02 -14.44
CA ARG A 164 -8.76 -4.87 -15.01
C ARG A 164 -9.80 -5.68 -14.25
N LEU A 165 -9.47 -6.93 -13.92
CA LEU A 165 -10.35 -7.83 -13.17
C LEU A 165 -10.62 -7.28 -11.77
N ALA A 166 -9.57 -6.93 -11.02
CA ALA A 166 -9.70 -6.42 -9.66
C ALA A 166 -10.49 -5.10 -9.59
N GLU A 167 -10.29 -4.19 -10.56
CA GLU A 167 -10.99 -2.89 -10.59
C GLU A 167 -12.45 -2.94 -11.05
N THR A 168 -12.87 -4.03 -11.71
CA THR A 168 -14.18 -4.08 -12.38
C THR A 168 -15.12 -5.10 -11.75
N LEU A 169 -14.60 -6.22 -11.26
CA LEU A 169 -15.42 -7.31 -10.76
C LEU A 169 -15.74 -7.14 -9.28
N ARG A 170 -17.01 -7.35 -8.95
CA ARG A 170 -17.51 -7.48 -7.59
C ARG A 170 -18.12 -8.86 -7.41
N PHE A 171 -18.34 -9.28 -6.17
CA PHE A 171 -19.02 -10.54 -5.89
C PHE A 171 -20.40 -10.61 -6.55
N ASP A 172 -21.18 -9.53 -6.56
CA ASP A 172 -22.52 -9.49 -7.18
C ASP A 172 -22.49 -9.48 -8.71
N HIS A 173 -21.33 -9.26 -9.32
CA HIS A 173 -21.15 -9.51 -10.76
C HIS A 173 -21.01 -11.00 -11.05
N LEU A 174 -20.68 -11.85 -10.07
CA LEU A 174 -20.37 -13.26 -10.31
C LEU A 174 -21.38 -14.21 -9.65
N PHE A 175 -22.04 -13.75 -8.58
CA PHE A 175 -22.90 -14.55 -7.73
C PHE A 175 -24.21 -13.81 -7.42
N ASP A 176 -25.31 -14.56 -7.32
CA ASP A 176 -26.61 -14.08 -6.85
C ASP A 176 -27.14 -14.87 -5.65
N GLU A 177 -26.40 -15.90 -5.24
CA GLU A 177 -26.70 -16.78 -4.12
C GLU A 177 -26.73 -15.99 -2.80
N PRO A 178 -27.59 -16.38 -1.82
CA PRO A 178 -27.74 -15.62 -0.58
C PRO A 178 -26.46 -15.57 0.26
N GLU A 179 -25.61 -16.60 0.13
CA GLU A 179 -24.35 -16.74 0.85
C GLU A 179 -23.28 -17.30 -0.08
N ILE A 180 -22.06 -16.79 0.06
CA ILE A 180 -20.86 -17.28 -0.61
C ILE A 180 -19.75 -17.47 0.42
N VAL A 181 -18.83 -18.39 0.15
CA VAL A 181 -17.64 -18.62 0.96
C VAL A 181 -16.43 -18.06 0.23
N VAL A 182 -15.66 -17.23 0.90
CA VAL A 182 -14.42 -16.63 0.38
C VAL A 182 -13.23 -17.20 1.14
N GLU A 183 -12.24 -17.68 0.40
CA GLU A 183 -10.90 -18.01 0.90
C GLU A 183 -9.94 -16.92 0.41
N ARG A 184 -9.28 -16.23 1.35
CA ARG A 184 -8.41 -15.09 1.10
C ARG A 184 -7.14 -15.23 1.93
N GLY A 185 -6.04 -15.62 1.29
CA GLY A 185 -4.82 -15.96 2.02
C GLY A 185 -5.11 -17.08 3.03
N GLY A 186 -4.74 -16.89 4.30
CA GLY A 186 -5.09 -17.83 5.38
C GLY A 186 -6.54 -17.76 5.87
N GLU A 187 -7.32 -16.77 5.46
CA GLU A 187 -8.66 -16.54 6.01
C GLU A 187 -9.75 -17.23 5.19
N ARG A 188 -10.76 -17.76 5.88
CA ARG A 188 -11.99 -18.30 5.27
C ARG A 188 -13.21 -17.72 5.98
N PHE A 189 -14.09 -17.06 5.24
CA PHE A 189 -15.28 -16.42 5.80
C PHE A 189 -16.49 -16.47 4.87
N VAL A 190 -17.68 -16.28 5.44
CA VAL A 190 -18.95 -16.27 4.72
C VAL A 190 -19.40 -14.83 4.50
N LEU A 191 -19.75 -14.50 3.27
CA LEU A 191 -20.40 -13.23 2.93
C LEU A 191 -21.89 -13.46 2.67
N LYS A 192 -22.72 -12.50 3.09
CA LYS A 192 -24.17 -12.54 2.88
C LYS A 192 -24.61 -11.47 1.90
N ARG A 193 -25.53 -11.82 1.01
CA ARG A 193 -26.10 -10.87 0.07
C ARG A 193 -27.12 -9.95 0.75
N ARG A 194 -26.95 -8.64 0.60
CA ARG A 194 -27.86 -7.58 1.10
C ARG A 194 -27.99 -6.46 0.07
N LYS A 195 -29.23 -6.11 -0.30
CA LYS A 195 -29.54 -5.00 -1.22
C LYS A 195 -28.72 -5.03 -2.53
N GLY A 196 -28.47 -6.22 -3.08
CA GLY A 196 -27.74 -6.39 -4.33
C GLY A 196 -26.22 -6.55 -4.20
N TYR A 197 -25.64 -6.40 -3.01
CA TYR A 197 -24.19 -6.54 -2.76
C TYR A 197 -23.91 -7.61 -1.71
N TYR A 198 -22.66 -8.07 -1.60
CA TYR A 198 -22.23 -8.96 -0.53
C TYR A 198 -21.61 -8.15 0.60
N VAL A 199 -21.90 -8.52 1.85
CA VAL A 199 -21.35 -7.86 3.04
C VAL A 199 -20.83 -8.88 4.05
N HIS A 200 -19.86 -8.48 4.86
CA HIS A 200 -19.42 -9.27 5.99
C HIS A 200 -20.46 -9.19 7.12
N PRO A 201 -20.83 -10.30 7.80
CA PRO A 201 -21.80 -10.26 8.89
C PRO A 201 -21.44 -9.30 10.03
N GLU A 202 -20.14 -9.16 10.32
CA GLU A 202 -19.62 -8.29 11.39
C GLU A 202 -19.51 -6.82 10.98
N ALA A 203 -19.62 -6.52 9.68
CA ALA A 203 -19.55 -5.19 9.09
C ALA A 203 -20.62 -5.02 7.98
N PRO A 204 -21.92 -5.07 8.33
CA PRO A 204 -23.00 -5.17 7.34
C PRO A 204 -23.28 -3.86 6.58
N ALA A 205 -22.65 -2.75 6.97
CA ALA A 205 -22.83 -1.43 6.36
C ALA A 205 -21.96 -1.23 5.11
N GLU A 206 -20.91 -2.03 4.94
CA GLU A 206 -19.92 -1.87 3.88
C GLU A 206 -19.95 -3.07 2.92
N PRO A 207 -20.07 -2.82 1.60
CA PRO A 207 -19.89 -3.87 0.61
C PRO A 207 -18.51 -4.54 0.75
N ALA A 208 -18.50 -5.87 0.69
CA ALA A 208 -17.27 -6.63 0.58
C ALA A 208 -16.70 -6.50 -0.83
N HIS A 209 -15.38 -6.35 -0.90
CA HIS A 209 -14.64 -6.24 -2.16
C HIS A 209 -14.03 -7.58 -2.53
N LEU A 210 -14.14 -7.94 -3.82
CA LEU A 210 -13.45 -9.08 -4.40
C LEU A 210 -12.01 -8.66 -4.70
N LEU A 211 -11.04 -9.41 -4.20
CA LEU A 211 -9.62 -9.16 -4.44
C LEU A 211 -9.06 -10.19 -5.42
N LEU A 212 -8.00 -9.80 -6.13
CA LEU A 212 -7.22 -10.76 -6.90
C LEU A 212 -6.68 -11.84 -5.96
N PHE A 213 -6.79 -13.09 -6.42
CA PHE A 213 -6.47 -14.34 -5.72
C PHE A 213 -7.45 -14.78 -4.63
N ASP A 214 -8.57 -14.07 -4.44
CA ASP A 214 -9.70 -14.65 -3.71
C ASP A 214 -10.20 -15.90 -4.42
N ARG A 215 -10.44 -16.97 -3.66
CA ARG A 215 -11.26 -18.09 -4.11
C ARG A 215 -12.67 -17.94 -3.58
N VAL A 216 -13.65 -18.10 -4.45
CA VAL A 216 -15.06 -18.03 -4.08
C VAL A 216 -15.75 -19.35 -4.42
N THR A 217 -16.46 -19.91 -3.44
CA THR A 217 -17.22 -21.16 -3.56
C THR A 217 -18.61 -21.00 -2.96
N LEU A 218 -19.52 -21.89 -3.32
CA LEU A 218 -20.84 -21.94 -2.68
C LEU A 218 -20.79 -22.78 -1.39
N PRO A 219 -21.55 -22.45 -0.34
CA PRO A 219 -21.53 -23.18 0.94
C PRO A 219 -21.82 -24.69 0.83
N LYS A 220 -22.52 -25.11 -0.22
CA LYS A 220 -22.92 -26.51 -0.45
C LYS A 220 -21.99 -27.27 -1.39
N GLU A 221 -21.00 -26.60 -1.99
CA GLU A 221 -20.03 -27.25 -2.86
C GLU A 221 -18.94 -27.93 -2.02
N PRO A 222 -18.55 -29.18 -2.34
CA PRO A 222 -17.40 -29.79 -1.70
C PRO A 222 -16.15 -28.95 -2.02
N ALA A 223 -15.58 -28.33 -0.99
CA ALA A 223 -14.37 -27.54 -1.15
C ALA A 223 -13.17 -28.50 -1.25
N ALA A 224 -12.63 -28.68 -2.46
CA ALA A 224 -11.25 -29.12 -2.60
C ALA A 224 -10.34 -28.13 -1.83
N GLY A 225 -9.23 -28.61 -1.26
CA GLY A 225 -8.28 -27.73 -0.55
C GLY A 225 -7.85 -26.53 -1.40
N PRO A 226 -7.48 -25.40 -0.78
CA PRO A 226 -6.97 -24.25 -1.51
C PRO A 226 -5.72 -24.63 -2.29
N LEU A 227 -5.55 -24.01 -3.46
CA LEU A 227 -4.38 -24.17 -4.33
C LEU A 227 -3.28 -23.16 -3.99
N HIS A 228 -3.42 -22.48 -2.86
CA HIS A 228 -2.51 -21.42 -2.44
C HIS A 228 -2.25 -21.52 -0.94
N PHE A 229 -1.16 -20.88 -0.52
CA PHE A 229 -0.88 -20.59 0.88
C PHE A 229 -0.40 -19.15 1.05
N SER A 230 -0.52 -18.63 2.27
CA SER A 230 -0.02 -17.33 2.71
C SER A 230 1.21 -17.49 3.59
N LEU A 231 2.16 -16.58 3.42
CA LEU A 231 3.33 -16.41 4.30
C LEU A 231 3.18 -15.22 5.23
N SER A 232 2.06 -14.50 5.17
CA SER A 232 1.89 -13.20 5.83
C SER A 232 1.92 -13.31 7.35
N ALA A 233 1.24 -14.31 7.92
CA ALA A 233 1.22 -14.55 9.37
C ALA A 233 2.49 -15.24 9.88
N LEU A 234 3.25 -15.91 9.00
CA LEU A 234 4.57 -16.43 9.34
C LEU A 234 5.63 -15.31 9.35
N ALA A 235 5.60 -14.42 8.35
CA ALA A 235 6.44 -13.22 8.28
C ALA A 235 6.16 -12.30 9.47
N ALA A 236 4.88 -12.03 9.71
CA ALA A 236 4.28 -12.34 11.00
C ALA A 236 5.12 -12.41 12.27
N GLU A 237 5.10 -13.66 12.71
CA GLU A 237 5.64 -14.28 13.90
C GLU A 237 7.17 -14.31 13.92
N LEU A 238 7.81 -14.52 12.77
CA LEU A 238 9.26 -14.71 12.70
C LEU A 238 10.03 -13.43 12.42
N GLY A 239 9.41 -12.44 11.77
CA GLY A 239 10.05 -11.16 11.43
C GLY A 239 10.99 -11.20 10.22
N PHE A 240 10.85 -12.17 9.32
CA PHE A 240 11.57 -12.12 8.04
C PHE A 240 11.00 -11.03 7.12
N SER A 241 11.87 -10.45 6.31
CA SER A 241 11.56 -9.39 5.34
C SER A 241 11.09 -9.94 4.00
N SER A 242 11.60 -11.09 3.59
CA SER A 242 11.20 -11.81 2.39
C SER A 242 11.47 -13.32 2.53
N ALA A 243 10.84 -14.11 1.67
CA ALA A 243 10.98 -15.55 1.64
C ALA A 243 11.01 -16.04 0.19
N ARG A 244 12.12 -16.64 -0.22
CA ARG A 244 12.24 -17.25 -1.55
C ARG A 244 11.83 -18.71 -1.48
N VAL A 245 10.80 -19.07 -2.24
CA VAL A 245 10.38 -20.47 -2.37
C VAL A 245 11.29 -21.19 -3.35
N GLU A 246 12.10 -22.12 -2.85
CA GLU A 246 13.05 -22.90 -3.64
C GLU A 246 12.38 -24.15 -4.24
N ARG A 247 11.47 -24.78 -3.49
CA ARG A 247 10.76 -25.97 -3.95
C ARG A 247 9.39 -26.08 -3.30
N LEU A 248 8.38 -26.36 -4.10
CA LEU A 248 7.06 -26.78 -3.64
C LEU A 248 6.92 -28.28 -3.85
N THR A 249 6.35 -28.99 -2.88
CA THR A 249 6.05 -30.42 -2.98
C THR A 249 4.64 -30.68 -2.45
N ALA A 250 4.11 -31.89 -2.65
CA ALA A 250 2.82 -32.26 -2.08
C ALA A 250 2.80 -32.28 -0.54
N GLU A 251 3.98 -32.33 0.10
CA GLU A 251 4.10 -32.45 1.56
C GLU A 251 4.54 -31.16 2.27
N GLY A 252 5.00 -30.14 1.54
CA GLY A 252 5.54 -28.91 2.12
C GLY A 252 6.35 -28.08 1.13
N ALA A 253 7.00 -27.02 1.64
CA ALA A 253 7.90 -26.17 0.85
C ALA A 253 9.29 -26.04 1.47
N LEU A 254 10.29 -25.91 0.60
CA LEU A 254 11.64 -25.49 0.95
C LEU A 254 11.76 -23.99 0.66
N VAL A 255 12.23 -23.22 1.63
CA VAL A 255 12.34 -21.76 1.52
C VAL A 255 13.68 -21.26 2.01
N GLU A 256 14.16 -20.17 1.42
CA GLU A 256 15.18 -19.30 2.00
C GLU A 256 14.48 -18.09 2.64
N LEU A 257 14.71 -17.86 3.93
CA LEU A 257 14.15 -16.73 4.67
C LEU A 257 15.21 -15.63 4.82
N ASP A 258 14.87 -14.38 4.54
CA ASP A 258 15.78 -13.23 4.68
C ASP A 258 15.32 -12.31 5.82
N TYR A 259 16.14 -12.20 6.86
CA TYR A 259 15.91 -11.33 8.02
C TYR A 259 16.65 -9.99 7.89
N GLY A 260 16.69 -9.40 6.70
CA GLY A 260 17.36 -8.13 6.45
C GLY A 260 18.87 -8.28 6.31
N GLY A 261 19.30 -9.26 5.52
CA GLY A 261 20.70 -9.58 5.21
C GLY A 261 21.20 -10.89 5.81
N VAL A 262 20.47 -11.46 6.78
CA VAL A 262 20.76 -12.80 7.33
C VAL A 262 19.81 -13.81 6.69
N ARG A 263 20.38 -14.78 5.99
CA ARG A 263 19.61 -15.79 5.25
C ARG A 263 19.69 -17.16 5.92
N THR A 264 18.54 -17.82 6.02
CA THR A 264 18.41 -19.16 6.60
C THR A 264 17.60 -20.07 5.67
N GLN A 265 17.72 -21.37 5.86
CA GLN A 265 16.97 -22.37 5.11
C GLN A 265 15.84 -22.93 5.97
N GLY A 266 14.60 -22.86 5.52
CA GLY A 266 13.42 -23.32 6.25
C GLY A 266 12.65 -24.41 5.52
N VAL A 267 12.01 -25.29 6.29
CA VAL A 267 10.98 -26.22 5.79
C VAL A 267 9.62 -25.76 6.29
N LEU A 268 8.67 -25.57 5.38
CA LEU A 268 7.31 -25.14 5.70
C LEU A 268 6.33 -26.31 5.66
N ASP A 269 5.39 -26.30 6.59
CA ASP A 269 4.15 -27.06 6.52
C ASP A 269 3.09 -26.27 5.75
N LEU A 270 2.44 -26.94 4.81
CA LEU A 270 1.37 -26.41 3.95
C LEU A 270 0.05 -27.15 4.16
N SER A 271 -0.11 -27.84 5.30
CA SER A 271 -1.35 -28.54 5.67
C SER A 271 -2.55 -27.60 5.86
N ALA A 272 -2.28 -26.31 6.05
CA ALA A 272 -3.27 -25.22 6.14
C ALA A 272 -2.97 -24.12 5.10
N PRO A 273 -3.95 -23.27 4.76
CA PRO A 273 -3.71 -22.14 3.86
C PRO A 273 -2.77 -21.07 4.46
N GLU A 274 -2.58 -21.03 5.77
CA GLU A 274 -1.49 -20.27 6.38
C GLU A 274 -0.31 -21.21 6.61
N ALA A 275 0.85 -20.88 6.02
CA ALA A 275 2.03 -21.70 6.17
C ALA A 275 2.64 -21.55 7.58
N SER A 276 3.17 -22.64 8.12
CA SER A 276 3.92 -22.64 9.37
C SER A 276 5.32 -23.23 9.18
N LEU A 277 6.29 -22.74 9.96
CA LEU A 277 7.66 -23.26 9.93
C LEU A 277 7.73 -24.60 10.69
N ARG A 278 8.16 -25.67 10.03
CA ARG A 278 8.45 -26.96 10.68
C ARG A 278 9.82 -26.93 11.36
N CYS A 279 10.81 -26.46 10.62
CA CYS A 279 12.18 -26.33 11.10
C CYS A 279 12.92 -25.27 10.28
N GLU A 280 13.99 -24.74 10.86
CA GLU A 280 14.89 -23.80 10.20
C GLU A 280 16.33 -24.19 10.51
N ARG A 281 17.15 -24.23 9.47
CA ARG A 281 18.57 -24.47 9.53
C ARG A 281 19.31 -23.16 9.75
N VAL A 282 20.02 -23.08 10.87
CA VAL A 282 20.81 -21.91 11.26
C VAL A 282 22.22 -22.37 11.58
N ALA A 283 23.19 -21.84 10.85
CA ALA A 283 24.60 -22.11 11.15
C ALA A 283 24.93 -21.55 12.56
N PRO A 284 25.66 -22.28 13.43
CA PRO A 284 25.95 -21.84 14.80
C PRO A 284 26.53 -20.41 14.87
N GLU A 285 27.38 -20.05 13.92
CA GLU A 285 27.99 -18.72 13.80
C GLU A 285 27.01 -17.59 13.45
N LEU A 286 25.83 -17.92 12.90
CA LEU A 286 24.78 -16.96 12.56
C LEU A 286 23.71 -16.83 13.64
N ALA A 287 23.69 -17.70 14.66
CA ALA A 287 22.59 -17.80 15.61
C ALA A 287 22.34 -16.50 16.40
N GLU A 288 23.40 -15.86 16.91
CA GLU A 288 23.29 -14.60 17.67
C GLU A 288 22.87 -13.43 16.78
N THR A 289 23.44 -13.35 15.57
CA THR A 289 23.07 -12.34 14.56
C THR A 289 21.61 -12.49 14.15
N LEU A 290 21.15 -13.70 13.86
CA LEU A 290 19.76 -14.00 13.54
C LEU A 290 18.82 -13.63 14.69
N ALA A 291 19.15 -13.99 15.92
CA ALA A 291 18.36 -13.65 17.10
C ALA A 291 18.21 -12.13 17.25
N SER A 292 19.29 -11.38 17.03
CA SER A 292 19.28 -9.90 17.07
C SER A 292 18.42 -9.29 15.96
N HIS A 293 18.51 -9.81 14.73
CA HIS A 293 17.69 -9.36 13.61
C HIS A 293 16.20 -9.66 13.81
N ARG A 294 15.87 -10.85 14.36
CA ARG A 294 14.50 -11.22 14.73
C ARG A 294 13.95 -10.30 15.81
N ASP A 295 14.68 -10.10 16.90
CA ASP A 295 14.27 -9.18 17.97
C ASP A 295 13.98 -7.78 17.42
N TRP A 296 14.90 -7.24 16.62
CA TRP A 296 14.74 -5.93 16.00
C TRP A 296 13.50 -5.88 15.09
N ALA A 297 13.30 -6.89 14.24
CA ALA A 297 12.17 -6.94 13.31
C ALA A 297 10.83 -7.04 14.05
N LEU A 298 10.76 -7.86 15.10
CA LEU A 298 9.55 -8.03 15.92
C LEU A 298 9.22 -6.76 16.71
N ARG A 299 10.22 -6.09 17.29
CA ARG A 299 10.02 -4.79 17.95
C ARG A 299 9.56 -3.72 16.96
N ARG A 300 10.20 -3.64 15.79
CA ARG A 300 9.79 -2.72 14.73
C ARG A 300 8.37 -3.00 14.25
N ARG A 301 8.01 -4.26 14.05
CA ARG A 301 6.65 -4.64 13.68
C ARG A 301 5.65 -4.19 14.73
N LYS A 302 5.92 -4.48 16.01
CA LYS A 302 5.07 -4.07 17.13
C LYS A 302 4.85 -2.55 17.13
N ALA A 303 5.91 -1.78 16.90
CA ALA A 303 5.82 -0.33 16.82
C ALA A 303 5.09 0.17 15.58
N PHE A 304 5.25 -0.51 14.44
CA PHE A 304 4.49 -0.20 13.24
C PHE A 304 3.00 -0.54 13.39
N VAL A 305 2.62 -1.61 14.09
CA VAL A 305 1.20 -1.95 14.33
C VAL A 305 0.48 -0.79 15.03
N HIS A 306 1.11 -0.16 16.02
CA HIS A 306 0.57 1.04 16.68
C HIS A 306 0.32 2.19 15.69
N LEU A 307 1.31 2.50 14.84
CA LEU A 307 1.15 3.51 13.79
C LEU A 307 0.08 3.11 12.76
N ARG A 308 0.00 1.82 12.44
CA ARG A 308 -0.98 1.26 11.50
C ARG A 308 -2.40 1.42 12.02
N ASP A 309 -2.64 1.20 13.31
CA ASP A 309 -3.97 1.39 13.92
C ASP A 309 -4.44 2.84 13.81
N VAL A 310 -3.52 3.80 13.94
CA VAL A 310 -3.79 5.22 13.72
C VAL A 310 -4.07 5.53 12.25
N ILE A 311 -3.26 4.98 11.33
CA ILE A 311 -3.48 5.12 9.88
C ILE A 311 -4.87 4.57 9.50
N ASP A 312 -5.23 3.40 10.00
CA ASP A 312 -6.53 2.77 9.81
C ASP A 312 -7.65 3.69 10.32
N ALA A 313 -7.54 4.21 11.54
CA ALA A 313 -8.52 5.16 12.09
C ALA A 313 -8.67 6.42 11.22
N MET A 314 -7.56 6.96 10.69
CA MET A 314 -7.59 8.11 9.78
C MET A 314 -8.23 7.79 8.43
N VAL A 315 -8.04 6.57 7.91
CA VAL A 315 -8.72 6.08 6.71
C VAL A 315 -10.23 5.91 6.97
N GLU A 316 -10.65 5.44 8.15
CA GLU A 316 -12.08 5.33 8.50
C GLU A 316 -12.74 6.71 8.71
N GLU A 317 -12.04 7.63 9.39
CA GLU A 317 -12.46 9.03 9.54
C GLU A 317 -12.63 9.70 8.18
N ALA A 318 -11.69 9.41 7.27
CA ALA A 318 -11.74 9.77 5.88
C ALA A 318 -11.98 11.28 5.70
N LEU A 319 -11.17 12.05 6.43
CA LEU A 319 -11.21 13.51 6.53
C LEU A 319 -11.16 14.19 5.16
N PRO A 320 -11.76 15.39 5.00
CA PRO A 320 -11.80 16.06 3.71
C PRO A 320 -10.40 16.50 3.27
N PHE A 321 -10.16 16.48 1.96
CA PHE A 321 -9.01 17.17 1.40
C PHE A 321 -9.09 18.66 1.74
N ASP A 322 -7.92 19.28 1.96
CA ASP A 322 -7.84 20.72 2.20
C ASP A 322 -7.86 21.51 0.89
N GLU A 323 -8.95 21.36 0.15
CA GLU A 323 -9.24 22.04 -1.12
C GLU A 323 -10.63 22.68 -1.01
N PRO A 324 -10.76 24.01 -1.17
CA PRO A 324 -12.04 24.69 -1.18
C PRO A 324 -12.98 24.18 -2.28
N LYS A 325 -14.28 24.11 -2.01
CA LYS A 325 -15.29 23.78 -3.04
C LYS A 325 -15.29 24.81 -4.17
N THR A 326 -15.26 26.10 -3.81
CA THR A 326 -15.04 27.20 -4.75
C THR A 326 -13.62 27.70 -4.59
N GLU A 327 -12.78 27.47 -5.59
CA GLU A 327 -11.36 27.84 -5.57
C GLU A 327 -11.05 29.08 -6.41
N ILE A 328 -10.20 29.97 -5.90
CA ILE A 328 -9.67 31.15 -6.61
C ILE A 328 -8.14 31.02 -6.65
N GLY A 329 -7.60 30.54 -7.77
CA GLY A 329 -6.16 30.29 -7.92
C GLY A 329 -5.77 28.92 -7.38
N GLN A 330 -4.65 28.82 -6.66
CA GLN A 330 -4.24 27.60 -5.95
C GLN A 330 -4.34 27.88 -4.45
N GLN A 331 -5.32 27.28 -3.79
CA GLN A 331 -5.65 27.49 -2.38
C GLN A 331 -5.62 26.21 -1.55
N ASP A 332 -5.06 25.12 -2.09
CA ASP A 332 -4.73 23.91 -1.34
C ASP A 332 -4.04 24.27 -0.01
N GLY A 333 -4.62 23.81 1.10
CA GLY A 333 -4.09 24.07 2.43
C GLY A 333 -4.65 25.31 3.14
N GLN A 334 -5.64 26.01 2.59
CA GLN A 334 -6.19 27.22 3.24
C GLN A 334 -7.41 26.96 4.14
N LEU A 335 -8.11 25.82 4.00
CA LEU A 335 -9.24 25.48 4.86
C LEU A 335 -8.81 25.08 6.26
N ARG A 336 -7.68 24.37 6.45
CA ARG A 336 -7.23 23.94 7.79
C ARG A 336 -6.97 25.13 8.74
N PRO A 337 -6.29 26.23 8.35
CA PRO A 337 -6.20 27.43 9.19
C PRO A 337 -7.55 28.05 9.56
N ALA A 338 -8.49 28.11 8.62
CA ALA A 338 -9.85 28.60 8.86
C ALA A 338 -10.60 27.69 9.85
N TRP A 339 -10.51 26.37 9.65
CA TRP A 339 -11.04 25.35 10.54
C TRP A 339 -10.46 25.49 11.96
N ILE A 340 -9.14 25.64 12.12
CA ILE A 340 -8.49 25.81 13.44
C ILE A 340 -9.05 27.04 14.16
N THR A 341 -9.26 28.13 13.42
CA THR A 341 -9.80 29.38 13.97
C THR A 341 -11.23 29.18 14.47
N ALA A 342 -12.09 28.57 13.64
CA ALA A 342 -13.47 28.27 13.98
C ALA A 342 -13.57 27.31 15.18
N TYR A 343 -12.80 26.22 15.16
CA TYR A 343 -12.72 25.25 16.25
C TYR A 343 -12.39 25.91 17.59
N ARG A 344 -11.36 26.76 17.62
CA ARG A 344 -10.92 27.47 18.83
C ARG A 344 -11.92 28.51 19.33
N LYS A 345 -12.69 29.13 18.42
CA LYS A 345 -13.78 30.05 18.76
C LYS A 345 -15.03 29.33 19.29
N GLY A 346 -15.08 28.00 19.18
CA GLY A 346 -16.24 27.21 19.60
C GLY A 346 -17.33 27.11 18.53
N GLU A 347 -17.07 27.58 17.31
CA GLU A 347 -18.00 27.53 16.20
C GLU A 347 -18.29 26.08 15.77
N LEU A 348 -19.45 25.88 15.15
CA LEU A 348 -19.84 24.59 14.58
C LEU A 348 -19.57 24.51 13.08
N GLU A 349 -19.42 25.67 12.43
CA GLU A 349 -19.23 25.83 10.99
C GLU A 349 -18.30 27.03 10.73
N TYR A 350 -17.74 27.10 9.53
CA TYR A 350 -16.94 28.24 9.06
C TYR A 350 -17.18 28.48 7.57
N GLU A 351 -16.99 29.72 7.15
CA GLU A 351 -17.13 30.11 5.75
C GLU A 351 -15.76 30.32 5.09
N PHE A 352 -15.64 29.91 3.84
CA PHE A 352 -14.48 30.15 3.00
C PHE A 352 -14.92 30.30 1.54
N ASN A 353 -14.54 31.37 0.87
CA ASN A 353 -14.96 31.69 -0.51
C ASN A 353 -16.49 31.64 -0.75
N GLY A 354 -17.30 31.97 0.28
CA GLY A 354 -18.76 31.94 0.20
C GLY A 354 -19.38 30.56 0.45
N ASP A 355 -18.56 29.51 0.61
CA ASP A 355 -19.02 28.17 0.98
C ASP A 355 -18.96 27.96 2.50
N THR A 356 -19.96 27.25 3.03
CA THR A 356 -19.97 26.82 4.44
C THR A 356 -19.40 25.41 4.60
N TYR A 357 -18.58 25.23 5.63
CA TYR A 357 -17.91 23.99 5.99
C TYR A 357 -18.14 23.66 7.47
N PRO A 358 -18.46 22.40 7.81
CA PRO A 358 -18.67 22.03 9.21
C PRO A 358 -17.34 21.76 9.93
N VAL A 359 -17.27 22.13 11.21
CA VAL A 359 -16.11 21.88 12.08
C VAL A 359 -16.07 20.42 12.55
N PHE A 360 -17.23 19.78 12.69
CA PHE A 360 -17.38 18.40 13.16
C PHE A 360 -18.16 17.54 12.15
N ASP A 361 -17.92 16.24 12.13
CA ASP A 361 -18.74 15.29 11.38
C ASP A 361 -20.06 14.96 12.12
N GLY A 362 -20.91 14.13 11.49
CA GLY A 362 -22.18 13.70 12.09
C GLY A 362 -22.05 12.89 13.39
N ARG A 363 -20.87 12.33 13.68
CA ARG A 363 -20.56 11.64 14.94
C ARG A 363 -19.99 12.59 16.00
N GLY A 364 -19.77 13.87 15.66
CA GLY A 364 -19.16 14.87 16.54
C GLY A 364 -17.63 14.78 16.59
N ARG A 365 -16.99 14.05 15.67
CA ARG A 365 -15.53 14.01 15.53
C ARG A 365 -15.02 15.26 14.79
N PRO A 366 -13.84 15.79 15.13
CA PRO A 366 -13.26 16.93 14.43
C PRO A 366 -13.06 16.64 12.94
N ARG A 367 -13.57 17.52 12.07
CA ARG A 367 -13.48 17.39 10.61
C ARG A 367 -12.32 18.23 10.07
N VAL A 368 -11.11 17.92 10.54
CA VAL A 368 -9.90 18.68 10.19
C VAL A 368 -9.54 18.47 8.72
N PRO A 369 -9.47 19.52 7.87
CA PRO A 369 -8.99 19.38 6.50
C PRO A 369 -7.51 18.95 6.45
N GLN A 370 -7.16 18.11 5.48
CA GLN A 370 -5.81 17.55 5.34
C GLN A 370 -5.34 17.54 3.87
N VAL A 371 -4.07 17.90 3.64
CA VAL A 371 -3.33 17.50 2.43
C VAL A 371 -2.50 16.24 2.70
N CYS A 372 -1.79 15.74 1.69
CA CYS A 372 -0.99 14.52 1.79
C CYS A 372 0.04 14.51 2.92
N VAL A 373 0.78 15.61 3.14
CA VAL A 373 1.77 15.68 4.23
C VAL A 373 1.14 15.80 5.62
N ASP A 374 -0.07 16.37 5.72
CA ASP A 374 -0.81 16.39 6.98
C ASP A 374 -1.20 14.97 7.39
N PHE A 375 -1.52 14.10 6.44
CA PHE A 375 -1.80 12.69 6.73
C PHE A 375 -0.59 12.00 7.38
N ILE A 376 0.63 12.29 6.90
CA ILE A 376 1.87 11.76 7.48
C ILE A 376 2.13 12.32 8.88
N THR A 377 2.13 13.64 9.01
CA THR A 377 2.47 14.32 10.27
C THR A 377 1.41 14.09 11.34
N ASP A 378 0.12 14.11 10.99
CA ASP A 378 -0.97 13.80 11.90
C ASP A 378 -0.92 12.33 12.33
N ALA A 379 -0.53 11.38 11.46
CA ALA A 379 -0.42 9.97 11.86
C ALA A 379 0.65 9.78 12.95
N PHE A 380 1.83 10.40 12.81
CA PHE A 380 2.86 10.38 13.85
C PHE A 380 2.44 11.13 15.12
N GLU A 381 1.80 12.30 15.00
CA GLU A 381 1.32 13.06 16.17
C GLU A 381 0.23 12.30 16.93
N ARG A 382 -0.72 11.68 16.23
CA ARG A 382 -1.79 10.85 16.81
C ARG A 382 -1.25 9.58 17.44
N ALA A 383 -0.29 8.90 16.79
CA ALA A 383 0.41 7.77 17.37
C ALA A 383 1.15 8.16 18.67
N GLY A 384 1.63 9.39 18.76
CA GLY A 384 2.22 9.93 19.98
C GLY A 384 1.22 10.50 21.00
N GLY A 385 -0.10 10.29 20.84
CA GLY A 385 -1.14 10.77 21.76
C GLY A 385 -1.73 12.15 21.45
N GLY A 386 -1.38 12.76 20.31
CA GLY A 386 -1.88 14.07 19.89
C GLY A 386 -3.23 14.00 19.18
N TRP A 387 -4.29 14.57 19.76
CA TRP A 387 -5.64 14.51 19.21
C TRP A 387 -6.39 15.84 19.29
N TRP A 388 -7.31 16.07 18.35
CA TRP A 388 -8.30 17.14 18.46
C TRP A 388 -9.51 16.59 19.23
N ARG A 389 -9.99 17.33 20.22
CA ARG A 389 -11.15 16.89 21.02
C ARG A 389 -12.48 17.06 20.27
N GLY A 390 -13.43 16.17 20.56
CA GLY A 390 -14.73 16.11 19.90
C GLY A 390 -15.69 17.24 20.26
N ARG A 391 -16.86 17.24 19.61
CA ARG A 391 -17.88 18.29 19.73
C ARG A 391 -18.32 18.55 21.17
N LYS A 392 -18.42 17.50 21.99
CA LYS A 392 -18.92 17.54 23.38
C LYS A 392 -17.83 17.82 24.41
N GLU A 393 -16.59 18.03 23.98
CA GLU A 393 -15.44 18.25 24.84
C GLU A 393 -14.92 19.69 24.75
N PRO A 394 -14.04 20.14 25.67
CA PRO A 394 -13.36 21.42 25.56
C PRO A 394 -12.64 21.57 24.21
N ARG A 395 -12.66 22.78 23.65
CA ARG A 395 -12.04 23.10 22.35
C ARG A 395 -10.53 23.19 22.47
N GLU A 396 -9.89 22.04 22.55
CA GLU A 396 -8.45 21.93 22.70
C GLU A 396 -7.86 20.82 21.83
N ARG A 397 -6.58 20.99 21.51
CA ARG A 397 -5.75 19.95 20.93
C ARG A 397 -4.93 19.33 22.06
N LEU A 398 -5.16 18.06 22.34
CA LEU A 398 -4.32 17.26 23.23
C LEU A 398 -2.90 17.21 22.67
N GLY A 399 -1.92 17.46 23.53
CA GLY A 399 -0.51 17.34 23.18
C GLY A 399 -0.06 15.90 23.31
N GLY A 400 0.65 15.40 22.29
CA GLY A 400 1.36 14.13 22.36
C GLY A 400 2.85 14.32 22.69
N VAL A 401 3.59 13.21 22.65
CA VAL A 401 5.07 13.20 22.80
C VAL A 401 5.78 13.95 21.67
N ILE A 402 5.12 14.12 20.53
CA ILE A 402 5.60 14.88 19.38
C ILE A 402 4.58 15.92 18.93
N SER A 403 5.09 17.05 18.41
CA SER A 403 4.28 18.06 17.71
C SER A 403 5.13 18.74 16.64
N PHE A 404 4.99 18.37 15.36
CA PHE A 404 5.74 18.96 14.23
C PHE A 404 5.59 20.48 14.15
N ARG A 405 4.43 21.02 14.52
CA ARG A 405 4.22 22.48 14.63
C ARG A 405 5.21 23.18 15.57
N LYS A 406 5.67 22.50 16.62
CA LYS A 406 6.59 23.04 17.63
C LYS A 406 8.07 22.81 17.26
N LEU A 407 8.36 22.07 16.19
CA LEU A 407 9.71 21.70 15.77
C LEU A 407 10.35 22.68 14.79
N GLY A 408 9.70 23.81 14.51
CA GLY A 408 10.28 24.88 13.69
C GLY A 408 10.44 24.55 12.21
N ILE A 409 9.71 23.55 11.68
CA ILE A 409 9.71 23.25 10.25
C ILE A 409 9.12 24.44 9.50
N GLU A 410 9.93 25.07 8.65
CA GLU A 410 9.47 26.10 7.72
C GLU A 410 8.37 25.49 6.84
N ASN A 411 7.17 26.09 6.83
CA ASN A 411 5.98 25.51 6.19
C ASN A 411 5.82 24.00 6.42
N THR A 412 5.31 23.62 7.60
CA THR A 412 4.99 22.24 8.01
C THR A 412 4.11 21.46 7.02
N ARG A 413 3.49 22.14 6.05
CA ARG A 413 2.60 21.55 5.05
C ARG A 413 3.24 21.39 3.67
N SER A 414 4.56 21.53 3.59
CA SER A 414 5.36 21.15 2.44
C SER A 414 5.93 19.73 2.63
N VAL A 415 5.65 18.85 1.68
CA VAL A 415 6.25 17.50 1.62
C VAL A 415 7.78 17.60 1.52
N GLU A 416 8.27 18.57 0.75
CA GLU A 416 9.69 18.86 0.59
C GLU A 416 10.33 19.23 1.94
N ASN A 417 9.71 20.14 2.68
CA ASN A 417 10.25 20.58 3.97
C ASN A 417 10.17 19.48 5.03
N LEU A 418 9.19 18.58 4.96
CA LEU A 418 9.19 17.37 5.79
C LEU A 418 10.38 16.46 5.47
N ALA A 419 10.71 16.26 4.19
CA ALA A 419 11.85 15.45 3.79
C ALA A 419 13.19 16.08 4.21
N VAL A 420 13.34 17.40 4.07
CA VAL A 420 14.51 18.14 4.57
C VAL A 420 14.60 18.05 6.10
N PHE A 421 13.49 18.25 6.82
CA PHE A 421 13.45 18.08 8.27
C PHE A 421 13.90 16.69 8.68
N ALA A 422 13.35 15.64 8.06
CA ALA A 422 13.72 14.26 8.36
C ALA A 422 15.21 13.99 8.12
N TRP A 423 15.79 14.55 7.06
CA TRP A 423 17.21 14.43 6.78
C TRP A 423 18.08 15.15 7.83
N MET A 424 17.61 16.29 8.34
CA MET A 424 18.24 17.06 9.41
C MET A 424 17.99 16.48 10.81
N THR A 425 17.11 15.49 10.96
CA THR A 425 16.76 14.83 12.23
C THR A 425 17.08 13.33 12.15
N PRO A 426 18.37 12.96 11.99
CA PRO A 426 18.78 11.57 11.80
C PRO A 426 18.49 10.69 13.01
N GLU A 427 18.28 11.25 14.21
CA GLU A 427 17.83 10.52 15.38
C GLU A 427 16.42 9.93 15.21
N TRP A 428 15.59 10.52 14.35
CA TRP A 428 14.21 10.07 14.09
C TRP A 428 14.06 9.34 12.77
N PHE A 429 14.79 9.76 11.74
CA PHE A 429 14.63 9.22 10.40
C PHE A 429 15.95 8.76 9.79
N ASP A 430 15.89 7.65 9.06
CA ASP A 430 16.88 7.27 8.06
C ASP A 430 16.34 7.69 6.69
N VAL A 431 16.96 8.72 6.08
CA VAL A 431 16.51 9.30 4.82
C VAL A 431 17.42 8.87 3.69
N HIS A 432 16.81 8.32 2.65
CA HIS A 432 17.49 7.96 1.40
C HIS A 432 16.93 8.80 0.25
N TRP A 433 17.76 9.68 -0.31
CA TRP A 433 17.45 10.43 -1.53
C TRP A 433 17.83 9.59 -2.74
N LEU A 434 16.89 9.36 -3.65
CA LEU A 434 17.17 8.62 -4.87
C LEU A 434 17.89 9.54 -5.86
N PRO A 435 19.08 9.18 -6.36
CA PRO A 435 19.77 9.94 -7.39
C PRO A 435 18.92 10.09 -8.65
N ARG A 436 18.97 11.24 -9.33
CA ARG A 436 18.14 11.52 -10.52
C ARG A 436 18.28 10.45 -11.62
N ALA A 437 19.47 9.88 -11.78
CA ALA A 437 19.75 8.81 -12.76
C ALA A 437 19.06 7.48 -12.43
N GLU A 438 18.75 7.22 -11.16
CA GLU A 438 18.05 6.01 -10.71
C GLU A 438 16.52 6.17 -10.74
N ARG A 439 16.01 7.39 -10.91
CA ARG A 439 14.58 7.69 -10.84
C ARG A 439 13.86 7.19 -12.10
N VAL A 440 12.95 6.24 -11.90
CA VAL A 440 12.09 5.72 -12.97
C VAL A 440 10.71 6.41 -12.93
N PRO A 441 10.25 7.05 -14.01
CA PRO A 441 8.90 7.59 -14.07
C PRO A 441 7.84 6.50 -14.05
N PHE A 442 6.75 6.70 -13.30
CA PHE A 442 5.66 5.73 -13.16
C PHE A 442 5.03 5.32 -14.50
N GLY A 443 4.99 6.24 -15.47
CA GLY A 443 4.48 6.00 -16.82
C GLY A 443 5.21 4.87 -17.53
N LYS A 444 6.46 4.58 -17.16
CA LYS A 444 7.21 3.40 -17.58
C LYS A 444 6.95 2.22 -16.65
N ARG A 445 5.68 1.81 -16.52
CA ARG A 445 5.18 0.83 -15.53
C ARG A 445 6.09 -0.39 -15.35
N ARG A 446 6.46 -1.07 -16.44
CA ARG A 446 7.31 -2.28 -16.38
C ARG A 446 8.70 -2.01 -15.83
N GLU A 447 9.32 -0.88 -16.18
CA GLU A 447 10.62 -0.48 -15.64
C GLU A 447 10.48 -0.07 -14.16
N PHE A 448 9.40 0.65 -13.82
CA PHE A 448 9.15 1.13 -12.46
C PHE A 448 8.96 -0.03 -11.48
N PHE A 449 8.10 -0.99 -11.79
CA PHE A 449 7.85 -2.13 -10.90
C PHE A 449 9.01 -3.12 -10.86
N ARG A 450 9.80 -3.22 -11.92
CA ARG A 450 11.07 -3.96 -11.88
C ARG A 450 12.06 -3.28 -10.94
N HIS A 451 12.23 -1.98 -11.05
CA HIS A 451 13.09 -1.22 -10.13
C HIS A 451 12.62 -1.38 -8.67
N LEU A 452 11.30 -1.36 -8.42
CA LEU A 452 10.74 -1.60 -7.09
C LEU A 452 11.05 -3.00 -6.56
N ALA A 453 11.00 -4.02 -7.43
CA ALA A 453 11.33 -5.40 -7.07
C ALA A 453 12.83 -5.61 -6.78
N GLU A 454 13.69 -5.04 -7.62
CA GLU A 454 15.16 -5.13 -7.50
C GLU A 454 15.70 -4.43 -6.24
N HIS A 455 14.95 -3.49 -5.68
CA HIS A 455 15.32 -2.67 -4.53
C HIS A 455 14.31 -2.80 -3.38
N ALA A 456 13.61 -3.93 -3.28
CA ALA A 456 12.56 -4.15 -2.30
C ALA A 456 13.03 -3.90 -0.86
N GLU A 457 14.29 -4.23 -0.54
CA GLU A 457 14.92 -4.02 0.77
C GLU A 457 14.99 -2.54 1.19
N ARG A 458 14.93 -1.61 0.22
CA ARG A 458 14.91 -0.16 0.47
C ARG A 458 13.57 0.34 0.98
N TYR A 459 12.51 -0.46 0.91
CA TYR A 459 11.14 -0.05 1.21
C TYR A 459 10.52 -0.98 2.25
N GLN A 460 10.43 -0.52 3.49
CA GLN A 460 9.88 -1.27 4.62
C GLN A 460 8.55 -0.70 5.07
N LEU A 461 7.79 -1.51 5.82
CA LEU A 461 6.56 -1.08 6.47
C LEU A 461 6.81 0.18 7.33
N GLY A 462 5.92 1.16 7.17
CA GLY A 462 5.99 2.46 7.85
C GLY A 462 6.95 3.47 7.23
N ASP A 463 7.70 3.10 6.18
CA ASP A 463 8.48 4.08 5.42
C ASP A 463 7.52 5.10 4.77
N VAL A 464 7.89 6.38 4.81
CA VAL A 464 7.23 7.43 4.05
C VAL A 464 7.93 7.56 2.71
N ILE A 465 7.19 7.42 1.62
CA ILE A 465 7.68 7.62 0.27
C ILE A 465 7.33 9.03 -0.16
N VAL A 466 8.30 9.72 -0.75
CA VAL A 466 8.09 11.02 -1.39
C VAL A 466 8.26 10.83 -2.89
N ILE A 467 7.25 11.26 -3.62
CA ILE A 467 7.23 11.27 -5.07
C ILE A 467 7.14 12.71 -5.58
N TYR A 468 7.72 12.96 -6.75
CA TYR A 468 7.71 14.27 -7.39
C TYR A 468 7.61 14.13 -8.90
N GLY A 469 6.94 15.09 -9.53
CA GLY A 469 6.85 15.22 -10.98
C GLY A 469 5.54 15.84 -11.41
N LEU A 470 5.40 15.98 -12.72
CA LEU A 470 4.31 16.70 -13.36
C LEU A 470 2.96 16.00 -13.13
N ARG A 471 1.95 16.79 -12.71
CA ARG A 471 0.55 16.37 -12.64
C ARG A 471 -0.19 16.84 -13.91
N SER A 472 -1.48 16.51 -14.02
CA SER A 472 -2.37 16.89 -15.12
C SER A 472 -2.59 18.40 -15.29
N ASP A 473 -2.21 19.20 -14.30
CA ASP A 473 -2.26 20.68 -14.31
C ASP A 473 -0.98 21.31 -14.88
N ASP A 474 -0.11 20.51 -15.51
CA ASP A 474 1.19 20.90 -16.05
C ASP A 474 2.13 21.57 -15.03
N ARG A 475 1.94 21.26 -13.74
CA ARG A 475 2.83 21.70 -12.66
C ARG A 475 3.48 20.50 -11.97
N ASN A 476 4.70 20.72 -11.47
CA ASN A 476 5.38 19.71 -10.67
C ASN A 476 4.91 19.78 -9.21
N HIS A 477 4.43 18.65 -8.69
CA HIS A 477 3.90 18.58 -7.34
C HIS A 477 4.56 17.42 -6.58
N TYR A 478 4.94 17.69 -5.34
CA TYR A 478 5.27 16.64 -4.39
C TYR A 478 4.01 15.92 -3.90
N HIS A 479 4.17 14.64 -3.59
CA HIS A 479 3.17 13.86 -2.88
C HIS A 479 3.85 12.84 -1.97
N SER A 480 3.19 12.42 -0.90
CA SER A 480 3.73 11.44 0.04
C SER A 480 2.68 10.48 0.58
N PHE A 481 3.14 9.28 0.95
CA PHE A 481 2.33 8.19 1.50
C PHE A 481 3.18 7.22 2.31
N PHE A 482 2.55 6.41 3.16
CA PHE A 482 3.22 5.32 3.87
C PHE A 482 3.24 4.04 3.04
N VAL A 483 4.32 3.27 3.16
CA VAL A 483 4.30 1.83 2.85
C VAL A 483 3.49 1.13 3.94
N TYR A 484 2.35 0.55 3.55
CA TYR A 484 1.38 -0.03 4.48
C TYR A 484 1.47 -1.55 4.57
N GLU A 485 1.72 -2.21 3.44
CA GLU A 485 1.87 -3.67 3.36
C GLU A 485 2.90 -4.04 2.29
N ALA A 486 3.61 -5.14 2.53
CA ALA A 486 4.64 -5.68 1.65
C ALA A 486 4.35 -7.16 1.38
N ASP A 487 4.73 -7.62 0.20
CA ASP A 487 4.62 -9.02 -0.19
C ASP A 487 5.69 -9.85 0.56
N PRO A 488 5.31 -10.84 1.39
CA PRO A 488 6.27 -11.63 2.18
C PRO A 488 7.19 -12.51 1.33
N VAL A 489 6.92 -12.70 0.03
CA VAL A 489 7.79 -13.47 -0.86
C VAL A 489 8.96 -12.59 -1.35
N THR A 490 8.66 -11.40 -1.85
CA THR A 490 9.67 -10.51 -2.47
C THR A 490 10.18 -9.41 -1.55
N GLY A 491 9.45 -9.11 -0.47
CA GLY A 491 9.66 -7.93 0.38
C GLY A 491 9.16 -6.62 -0.26
N ALA A 492 8.67 -6.64 -1.50
CA ALA A 492 8.28 -5.43 -2.21
C ALA A 492 7.00 -4.82 -1.62
N PRO A 493 6.90 -3.47 -1.54
CA PRO A 493 5.71 -2.81 -1.04
C PRO A 493 4.57 -2.94 -2.05
N ILE A 494 3.41 -3.43 -1.62
CA ILE A 494 2.26 -3.71 -2.49
C ILE A 494 1.05 -2.83 -2.17
N VAL A 495 0.98 -2.29 -0.94
CA VAL A 495 -0.09 -1.39 -0.49
C VAL A 495 0.51 -0.14 0.13
N VAL A 496 -0.11 1.00 -0.17
CA VAL A 496 0.23 2.30 0.40
C VAL A 496 -0.96 2.93 1.11
N ALA A 497 -0.70 3.70 2.16
CA ALA A 497 -1.70 4.53 2.81
C ALA A 497 -1.43 5.99 2.43
N ALA A 498 -2.36 6.59 1.71
CA ALA A 498 -2.18 7.89 1.05
C ALA A 498 -3.39 8.81 1.24
N ASN A 499 -3.15 10.12 1.09
CA ASN A 499 -4.20 11.13 1.04
C ASN A 499 -4.05 12.01 -0.21
N ALA A 500 -4.47 11.46 -1.36
CA ALA A 500 -4.71 12.18 -2.60
C ALA A 500 -6.22 12.39 -2.76
N GLY A 501 -6.75 13.44 -2.11
CA GLY A 501 -8.17 13.78 -2.05
C GLY A 501 -8.92 13.21 -0.84
N ARG A 502 -8.66 11.95 -0.47
CA ARG A 502 -9.21 11.37 0.76
C ARG A 502 -8.27 10.29 1.29
N PRO A 503 -8.05 10.19 2.61
CA PRO A 503 -7.28 9.11 3.21
C PRO A 503 -7.81 7.74 2.80
N ARG A 504 -6.98 6.92 2.15
CA ARG A 504 -7.33 5.55 1.70
C ARG A 504 -6.09 4.64 1.64
N LEU A 505 -6.35 3.33 1.76
CA LEU A 505 -5.41 2.30 1.33
C LEU A 505 -5.54 2.11 -0.19
N ARG A 506 -4.41 2.10 -0.88
CA ARG A 506 -4.34 2.03 -2.35
C ARG A 506 -3.19 1.13 -2.80
N THR A 507 -3.31 0.63 -4.02
CA THR A 507 -2.17 0.07 -4.73
C THR A 507 -1.30 1.22 -5.27
N TRP A 508 -0.07 0.92 -5.69
CA TRP A 508 0.78 1.92 -6.36
C TRP A 508 0.15 2.45 -7.65
N GLU A 509 -0.54 1.59 -8.42
CA GLU A 509 -1.30 2.03 -9.59
C GLU A 509 -2.51 2.90 -9.21
N GLY A 510 -3.20 2.60 -8.11
CA GLY A 510 -4.28 3.45 -7.60
C GLY A 510 -3.79 4.86 -7.23
N GLU A 511 -2.59 4.96 -6.66
CA GLU A 511 -2.05 6.23 -6.19
C GLU A 511 -1.37 7.05 -7.30
N MET A 512 -0.54 6.42 -8.15
CA MET A 512 0.34 7.15 -9.07
C MET A 512 -0.26 7.41 -10.46
N ARG A 513 -1.37 6.77 -10.83
CA ARG A 513 -1.93 6.79 -12.20
C ARG A 513 -2.29 8.17 -12.72
N SER A 514 -2.78 9.07 -11.86
CA SER A 514 -3.16 10.44 -12.26
C SER A 514 -1.96 11.33 -12.58
N ALA A 515 -0.75 10.93 -12.20
CA ALA A 515 0.47 11.68 -12.41
C ALA A 515 1.63 10.76 -12.86
N PRO A 516 1.56 10.20 -14.08
CA PRO A 516 2.48 9.17 -14.56
C PRO A 516 3.92 9.68 -14.77
N LYS A 517 4.13 10.99 -14.80
CA LYS A 517 5.48 11.58 -14.88
C LYS A 517 6.20 11.61 -13.52
N ARG A 518 5.51 11.26 -12.42
CA ARG A 518 6.12 11.21 -11.09
C ARG A 518 7.11 10.07 -10.94
N THR A 519 8.16 10.34 -10.18
CA THR A 519 9.20 9.40 -9.78
C THR A 519 9.27 9.35 -8.25
N ILE A 520 9.76 8.26 -7.67
CA ILE A 520 10.21 8.25 -6.28
C ILE A 520 11.45 9.14 -6.17
N VAL A 521 11.46 10.07 -5.22
CA VAL A 521 12.60 10.98 -5.01
C VAL A 521 13.28 10.77 -3.67
N ALA A 522 12.53 10.34 -2.65
CA ALA A 522 13.09 10.04 -1.35
C ALA A 522 12.27 8.97 -0.63
N ARG A 523 12.95 8.27 0.28
CA ARG A 523 12.35 7.41 1.30
C ARG A 523 12.76 7.93 2.67
N LEU A 524 11.80 8.15 3.56
CA LEU A 524 12.02 8.52 4.95
C LEU A 524 11.61 7.32 5.80
N ARG A 525 12.59 6.66 6.42
CA ARG A 525 12.34 5.54 7.31
C ARG A 525 12.33 6.01 8.75
N PRO A 526 11.20 5.94 9.48
CA PRO A 526 11.21 6.20 10.90
C PRO A 526 12.09 5.15 11.60
N ARG A 527 13.03 5.61 12.43
CA ARG A 527 13.89 4.75 13.23
C ARG A 527 13.08 4.04 14.30
N LEU A 528 13.52 2.84 14.68
CA LEU A 528 12.84 2.03 15.69
C LEU A 528 12.66 2.79 17.01
N SER A 529 13.72 3.45 17.49
CA SER A 529 13.68 4.25 18.72
C SER A 529 12.63 5.38 18.68
N PHE A 530 12.44 5.99 17.51
CA PHE A 530 11.41 7.00 17.33
C PHE A 530 10.01 6.38 17.37
N LEU A 531 9.78 5.28 16.66
CA LEU A 531 8.49 4.56 16.70
C LEU A 531 8.14 4.05 18.11
N GLU A 532 9.11 3.50 18.84
CA GLU A 532 8.94 3.05 20.23
C GLU A 532 8.57 4.22 21.16
N THR A 533 9.08 5.43 20.91
CA THR A 533 8.70 6.65 21.65
C THR A 533 7.22 7.00 21.43
N LEU A 534 6.69 6.81 20.21
CA LEU A 534 5.28 7.06 19.92
C LEU A 534 4.38 6.08 20.67
N MET A 535 4.75 4.79 20.71
CA MET A 535 4.00 3.77 21.45
C MET A 535 3.94 4.02 22.96
N ALA A 536 5.02 4.54 23.55
CA ALA A 536 5.13 4.73 25.00
C ALA A 536 4.14 5.78 25.54
N ALA A 537 3.43 6.49 24.66
CA ALA A 537 2.42 7.48 25.00
C ALA A 537 1.04 6.89 25.39
N ASP A 538 0.80 5.58 25.23
CA ASP A 538 -0.52 4.97 25.44
C ASP A 538 -0.84 4.62 26.92
N GLU A 539 -1.83 5.34 27.48
CA GLU A 539 -2.98 4.68 28.13
C GLU A 539 -3.90 4.10 27.02
N PRO A 540 -4.58 2.97 27.24
CA PRO A 540 -5.05 2.11 26.14
C PRO A 540 -6.17 2.76 25.30
N LEU A 541 -5.86 3.02 24.03
CA LEU A 541 -6.88 3.20 22.99
C LEU A 541 -7.63 1.88 22.79
N GLN A 542 -8.96 1.93 22.87
CA GLN A 542 -9.80 0.81 22.43
C GLN A 542 -9.49 0.52 20.96
N ALA A 543 -8.92 -0.65 20.70
CA ALA A 543 -8.49 -1.08 19.38
C ALA A 543 -9.58 -0.85 18.31
N PRO A 544 -9.29 -0.08 17.23
CA PRO A 544 -10.17 -0.05 16.08
C PRO A 544 -10.13 -1.38 15.32
N ARG A 545 -11.25 -1.74 14.70
CA ARG A 545 -11.37 -2.93 13.84
C ARG A 545 -10.58 -2.70 12.54
N ARG A 546 -9.82 -3.71 12.11
CA ARG A 546 -9.05 -3.73 10.83
C ARG A 546 -9.78 -3.01 9.70
N VAL A 547 -9.17 -1.97 9.13
CA VAL A 547 -9.76 -1.19 8.03
C VAL A 547 -9.51 -1.87 6.69
N ARG A 548 -10.54 -1.89 5.82
CA ARG A 548 -10.53 -2.58 4.52
C ARG A 548 -10.50 -1.59 3.35
N TRP A 549 -9.95 -2.08 2.24
CA TRP A 549 -9.78 -1.44 0.93
C TRP A 549 -11.00 -0.65 0.41
N VAL A 550 -10.77 0.54 -0.17
CA VAL A 550 -11.80 1.39 -0.80
C VAL A 550 -11.36 1.86 -2.19
N GLU A 551 -12.08 1.47 -3.24
CA GLU A 551 -11.83 1.89 -4.63
C GLU A 551 -12.23 3.33 -4.96
N PRO A 552 -11.62 3.96 -5.98
CA PRO A 552 -12.06 5.25 -6.50
C PRO A 552 -13.45 5.15 -7.14
N THR A 553 -14.35 6.05 -6.78
CA THR A 553 -15.55 6.32 -7.58
C THR A 553 -15.09 6.96 -8.89
N LEU A 554 -15.52 6.40 -10.01
CA LEU A 554 -15.43 7.10 -11.30
C LEU A 554 -16.48 8.21 -11.25
N ASP A 555 -16.09 9.40 -10.84
CA ASP A 555 -16.88 10.60 -11.12
C ASP A 555 -16.77 10.85 -12.63
N GLY A 556 -17.81 10.41 -13.33
CA GLY A 556 -18.01 10.69 -14.74
C GLY A 556 -18.67 12.05 -14.88
N ASP A 557 -17.87 13.10 -15.06
CA ASP A 557 -18.35 14.30 -15.72
C ASP A 557 -18.38 14.03 -17.23
N SER A 558 -19.55 13.62 -17.69
CA SER A 558 -19.94 13.75 -19.09
C SER A 558 -21.06 14.77 -19.18
N GLU A 559 -20.71 16.01 -19.48
CA GLU A 559 -21.60 16.94 -20.16
C GLU A 559 -21.91 16.35 -21.55
N GLU A 560 -23.06 15.72 -21.70
CA GLU A 560 -23.73 15.62 -23.00
C GLU A 560 -25.01 16.44 -22.93
N GLY A 561 -25.01 17.50 -23.74
CA GLY A 561 -26.12 18.44 -23.89
C GLY A 561 -27.38 17.74 -24.40
N ASP A 562 -28.44 17.92 -23.63
CA ASP A 562 -29.81 17.59 -24.00
C ASP A 562 -30.28 18.58 -25.10
N LEU A 563 -30.21 18.14 -26.35
CA LEU A 563 -30.86 18.82 -27.49
C LEU A 563 -32.01 17.94 -27.97
N SER A 564 -33.15 17.99 -27.27
CA SER A 564 -34.43 17.58 -27.84
C SER A 564 -35.62 18.27 -27.18
N GLU A 565 -35.92 19.51 -27.60
CA GLU A 565 -37.29 20.03 -27.57
C GLU A 565 -37.85 20.09 -29.00
N PRO A 566 -39.04 19.53 -29.26
CA PRO A 566 -39.73 19.69 -30.54
C PRO A 566 -40.50 21.03 -30.56
N LEU A 567 -40.19 21.88 -31.53
CA LEU A 567 -41.00 23.05 -31.85
C LEU A 567 -42.33 22.62 -32.48
N GLU A 568 -43.40 22.96 -31.77
CA GLU A 568 -44.79 22.85 -32.23
C GLU A 568 -45.01 23.65 -33.52
N ALA A 569 -45.66 23.01 -34.49
CA ALA A 569 -46.24 23.65 -35.66
C ALA A 569 -47.60 24.30 -35.28
N GLY A 570 -47.71 25.59 -35.51
CA GLY A 570 -48.97 26.34 -35.55
C GLY A 570 -49.06 27.16 -36.85
N PRO A 571 -50.27 27.43 -37.38
CA PRO A 571 -50.54 27.41 -38.81
C PRO A 571 -50.34 28.76 -39.52
N GLY A 572 -49.95 28.69 -40.79
CA GLY A 572 -49.86 29.82 -41.73
C GLY A 572 -49.26 29.40 -43.06
#